data_AF-A0A9E4RWJ4-F1
#
_entry.id   AF-A0A9E4RWJ4-F1
#
_cell.length_a   1.000
_cell.length_b   1.000
_cell.length_c   1.000
_cell.angle_alpha   90.00
_cell.angle_beta   90.00
_cell.angle_gamma   90.00
#
_symmetry.space_group_name_H-M   'P 1'
#
loop_
_entity.id
_entity.type
_entity.pdbx_description
1 polymer ?
#
loop_
_entity_poly.entity_id
_entity_poly.type
_entity_poly.pdbx_seq_one_letter_code
_entity_poly.pdbx_strand_id
1 'polypeptide(L)' 'MGYRLYMASGTETADLDASLRAAGIRESFTQTHGTDIVDTWKGSRYFYDAIFAHSGESPSNVLIVDN' A
#
# COMPACT_ATOMS: atom_id res chain seq x y z
N MET A 1 -16.94 6.36 -12.87
CA MET A 1 -16.60 5.78 -11.55
C MET A 1 -15.23 5.15 -11.68
N GLY A 2 -14.37 5.31 -10.68
CA GLY A 2 -13.00 4.79 -10.69
C GLY A 2 -12.65 4.16 -9.34
N TYR A 3 -11.57 3.38 -9.33
CA TYR A 3 -11.03 2.78 -8.10
C TYR A 3 -9.97 3.69 -7.50
N ARG A 4 -9.86 3.70 -6.17
CA ARG A 4 -8.70 4.25 -5.47
C ARG A 4 -7.61 3.19 -5.46
N LEU A 5 -6.40 3.57 -5.87
CA LEU A 5 -5.26 2.67 -5.89
C LEU A 5 -4.36 2.97 -4.71
N TYR A 6 -3.93 1.91 -4.05
CA TYR A 6 -3.00 1.95 -2.92
C TYR A 6 -1.82 1.04 -3.29
N MET A 7 -0.62 1.40 -2.86
CA MET A 7 0.56 0.56 -3.06
C MET A 7 1.16 0.22 -1.71
N ALA A 8 1.38 -1.07 -1.45
CA ALA A 8 2.01 -1.55 -0.24
C ALA A 8 3.24 -2.41 -0.58
N SER A 9 4.33 -2.22 0.15
CA SER A 9 5.59 -2.91 -0.07
C SER A 9 6.23 -3.35 1.24
N GLY A 10 7.12 -4.34 1.17
CA GLY A 10 8.04 -4.69 2.24
C GLY A 10 9.28 -3.78 2.32
N THR A 11 9.26 -2.62 1.66
CA THR A 11 10.30 -1.58 1.70
C THR A 11 9.78 -0.35 2.44
N GLU A 12 10.67 0.58 2.81
CA GLU A 12 10.26 1.86 3.39
C GLU A 12 9.43 2.69 2.40
N THR A 13 8.55 3.54 2.95
CA THR A 13 7.63 4.36 2.17
C THR A 13 8.37 5.34 1.26
N ALA A 14 9.53 5.86 1.70
CA ALA A 14 10.36 6.77 0.90
C ALA A 14 10.93 6.08 -0.35
N ASP A 15 11.48 4.87 -0.21
CA ASP A 15 12.03 4.10 -1.33
C ASP A 15 10.93 3.66 -2.30
N LEU A 16 9.77 3.30 -1.76
CA LEU A 16 8.58 2.97 -2.55
C LEU A 16 8.09 4.18 -3.35
N ASP A 17 7.99 5.36 -2.72
CA ASP A 17 7.59 6.61 -3.38
C ASP A 17 8.55 6.98 -4.51
N ALA A 18 9.87 6.91 -4.24
CA ALA A 18 10.91 7.17 -5.23
C ALA A 18 10.81 6.22 -6.43
N SER A 19 10.60 4.93 -6.18
CA SER A 19 10.43 3.91 -7.24
C SER A 19 9.21 4.18 -8.11
N LEU A 20 8.07 4.51 -7.50
CA LEU A 20 6.84 4.84 -8.22
C LEU A 20 6.97 6.13 -9.05
N ARG A 21 7.71 7.13 -8.54
CA ARG A 21 8.02 8.36 -9.28
C ARG A 21 8.94 8.10 -10.46
N ALA A 22 9.99 7.30 -10.27
CA ALA A 22 10.89 6.90 -11.35
C ALA A 22 10.16 6.14 -12.46
N ALA A 23 9.16 5.34 -12.11
CA ALA A 23 8.28 4.64 -13.06
C ALA A 23 7.19 5.54 -13.68
N GLY A 24 7.04 6.79 -13.23
CA GLY A 24 6.05 7.73 -13.77
C GLY A 24 4.59 7.45 -13.39
N ILE A 25 4.36 6.58 -12.39
CA ILE A 25 3.00 6.13 -12.01
C ILE A 25 2.56 6.58 -10.63
N ARG A 26 3.41 7.31 -9.88
CA ARG A 26 3.12 7.71 -8.50
C ARG A 26 1.76 8.40 -8.32
N GLU A 27 1.38 9.26 -9.26
CA GLU A 27 0.12 10.03 -9.22
C GLU A 27 -1.13 9.15 -9.41
N SER A 28 -0.98 7.90 -9.84
CA SER A 28 -2.10 6.95 -9.91
C SER A 28 -2.51 6.42 -8.53
N PHE A 29 -1.61 6.52 -7.54
CA PHE A 29 -1.83 5.97 -6.20
C PHE A 29 -2.25 7.05 -5.21
N THR A 30 -3.37 6.81 -4.54
CA THR A 30 -3.89 7.63 -3.45
C THR A 30 -2.91 7.67 -2.28
N GLN A 31 -2.32 6.52 -1.94
CA GLN A 31 -1.44 6.39 -0.78
C GLN A 31 -0.47 5.21 -0.94
N THR A 32 0.65 5.30 -0.24
CA THR A 32 1.68 4.27 -0.16
C THR A 32 1.81 3.76 1.28
N HIS A 33 2.15 2.48 1.43
CA HIS A 33 2.31 1.81 2.72
C HIS A 33 3.62 1.02 2.71
N GLY A 34 4.67 1.59 3.31
CA GLY A 34 5.94 0.91 3.53
C GLY A 34 6.02 0.24 4.89
N THR A 35 7.13 -0.45 5.15
CA THR A 35 7.40 -1.14 6.43
C THR A 35 7.46 -0.19 7.62
N ASP A 36 7.84 1.07 7.40
CA ASP A 36 7.84 2.15 8.39
C ASP A 36 6.43 2.56 8.84
N ILE A 37 5.41 2.27 8.05
CA ILE A 37 4.00 2.54 8.39
C ILE A 37 3.31 1.30 8.96
N VAL A 38 3.55 0.14 8.33
CA VAL A 38 2.82 -1.09 8.64
C VAL A 38 3.51 -1.87 9.79
N ASP A 39 4.79 -1.57 10.08
CA ASP A 39 5.62 -2.13 11.17
C ASP A 39 5.50 -3.65 11.34
N THR A 40 5.39 -4.34 10.22
CA THR A 40 5.24 -5.79 10.20
C THR A 40 5.68 -6.37 8.87
N TRP A 41 6.07 -7.65 8.89
CA TRP A 41 6.54 -8.34 7.70
C TRP A 41 5.38 -8.67 6.75
N LYS A 42 5.60 -8.39 5.45
CA LYS A 42 4.66 -8.70 4.36
C LYS A 42 4.55 -10.22 4.22
N GLY A 43 3.43 -10.77 4.66
CA GLY A 43 3.16 -12.21 4.68
C GLY A 43 2.35 -12.66 5.88
N SER A 44 2.16 -11.80 6.89
CA SER A 44 1.24 -12.04 7.99
C SER A 44 -0.10 -11.34 7.77
N ARG A 45 -1.17 -11.81 8.44
CA ARG A 45 -2.46 -11.11 8.44
C ARG A 45 -2.32 -9.66 8.95
N TYR A 46 -1.40 -9.43 9.89
CA TYR A 46 -1.19 -8.14 10.54
C TYR A 46 -0.76 -7.06 9.56
N PHE A 47 -0.07 -7.45 8.47
CA PHE A 47 0.29 -6.56 7.38
C PHE A 47 -0.96 -5.94 6.72
N TYR A 48 -1.94 -6.78 6.40
CA TYR A 48 -3.18 -6.33 5.77
C TYR A 48 -4.06 -5.55 6.76
N ASP A 49 -4.16 -6.00 8.01
CA ASP A 49 -4.91 -5.30 9.06
C ASP A 49 -4.38 -3.85 9.24
N ALA A 50 -3.06 -3.65 9.27
CA ALA A 50 -2.45 -2.33 9.39
C ALA A 50 -2.64 -1.46 8.13
N ILE A 51 -2.63 -2.04 6.92
CA ILE A 51 -2.97 -1.32 5.69
C ILE A 51 -4.42 -0.81 5.74
N PHE A 52 -5.37 -1.66 6.14
CA PHE A 52 -6.78 -1.27 6.25
C PHE A 52 -6.97 -0.16 7.28
N ALA A 53 -6.32 -0.27 8.45
CA ALA A 53 -6.37 0.76 9.48
C ALA A 53 -5.81 2.10 8.99
N HIS A 54 -4.68 2.10 8.27
CA HIS A 54 -4.05 3.33 7.77
C HIS A 54 -4.78 3.95 6.59
N SER A 55 -5.35 3.12 5.70
CA SER A 55 -6.10 3.59 4.51
C SER A 55 -7.54 4.00 4.84
N GLY A 56 -8.08 3.54 5.98
CA GLY A 56 -9.49 3.72 6.35
C GLY A 56 -10.45 2.83 5.56
N GLU A 57 -9.95 1.86 4.81
CA GLU A 57 -10.77 0.99 3.98
C GLU A 57 -11.32 -0.22 4.73
N SER A 58 -12.56 -0.59 4.42
CA SER A 58 -13.14 -1.86 4.88
C SER A 58 -12.59 -3.02 4.05
N PRO A 59 -12.18 -4.15 4.65
CA PRO A 59 -11.76 -5.35 3.93
C PRO A 59 -12.80 -5.84 2.90
N SER A 60 -14.10 -5.62 3.17
CA SER A 60 -15.20 -6.01 2.26
C SER A 60 -15.22 -5.24 0.94
N ASN A 61 -14.51 -4.11 0.85
CA ASN A 61 -14.53 -3.18 -0.28
C ASN A 61 -13.18 -3.12 -1.01
N VAL A 62 -12.24 -4.00 -0.66
CA VAL A 62 -10.88 -3.99 -1.18
C VAL A 62 -10.60 -5.26 -1.97
N LEU A 63 -9.95 -5.10 -3.12
CA LEU A 63 -9.32 -6.18 -3.87
C LEU A 63 -7.81 -6.08 -3.66
N ILE A 64 -7.20 -7.14 -3.13
CA ILE A 64 -5.74 -7.25 -3.01
C ILE A 64 -5.22 -7.95 -4.27
N VAL A 65 -4.20 -7.35 -4.87
CA VAL A 65 -3.45 -7.94 -5.99
C VAL A 65 -1.99 -8.06 -5.54
N ASP A 66 -1.47 -9.28 -5.52
CA ASP A 66 -0.08 -9.61 -5.18
C ASP A 66 0.43 -10.70 -6.16
N ASN A 67 1.74 -10.91 -6.25
CA ASN A 67 2.32 -11.96 -7.11
C ASN A 67 2.50 -13.32 -6.43
#